data_AF-A0A934XBD8-F1
#
_entry.id   AF-A0A934XBD8-F1
#
_cell.length_a   1.000
_cell.length_b   1.000
_cell.length_c   1.000
_cell.angle_alpha   90.00
_cell.angle_beta   90.00
_cell.angle_gamma   90.00
#
_symmetry.space_group_name_H-M   'P 1'
#
loop_
_entity.id
_entity.type
_entity.pdbx_description
1 polymer ?
#
loop_
_entity_poly.entity_id
_entity_poly.type
_entity_poly.pdbx_seq_one_letter_code
_entity_poly.pdbx_strand_id
1 'polypeptide(L)'
;MIYSLRLYVFLGSLLAVHAFAQTSIDLRTAQARYKQDVANCATTNPVANSRNCMKEARNALAEVRRGRMSESWKTSDYEKNALLRCEVHKGEDKSACFARIHGQGKIDGSVAGGGILRELTTTSIVNTPPQPAPPIVKKTSETSRPSGLMSNCHWVPPMEWVCK
;
A
#
# COMPACT_ATOMS: atom_id res chain seq x y z
N MET A 1 -56.79 -28.82 -2.35
CA MET A 1 -55.98 -27.60 -2.58
C MET A 1 -55.00 -27.22 -1.46
N ILE A 2 -55.10 -27.77 -0.24
CA ILE A 2 -54.22 -27.40 0.89
C ILE A 2 -52.89 -28.19 0.90
N TYR A 3 -52.87 -29.41 0.38
CA TYR A 3 -51.67 -30.26 0.35
C TYR A 3 -50.64 -29.86 -0.73
N SER A 4 -51.10 -29.31 -1.86
CA SER A 4 -50.21 -28.86 -2.94
C SER A 4 -49.39 -27.62 -2.56
N LEU A 5 -49.93 -26.75 -1.68
CA LEU A 5 -49.21 -25.56 -1.22
C LEU A 5 -48.07 -25.92 -0.23
N ARG A 6 -48.24 -26.99 0.55
CA ARG A 6 -47.18 -27.46 1.47
C ARG A 6 -46.01 -28.12 0.74
N LEU A 7 -46.25 -28.75 -0.41
CA LEU A 7 -45.19 -29.36 -1.22
C LEU A 7 -44.26 -28.29 -1.85
N TYR A 8 -44.81 -27.14 -2.24
CA TYR A 8 -44.01 -26.03 -2.79
C TYR A 8 -43.20 -25.28 -1.74
N VAL A 9 -43.67 -25.21 -0.49
CA VAL A 9 -42.90 -24.58 0.61
C VAL A 9 -41.66 -25.40 0.98
N PHE A 10 -41.71 -26.74 0.85
CA PHE A 10 -40.54 -27.61 1.08
C PHE A 10 -39.55 -27.65 -0.10
N LEU A 11 -39.97 -27.34 -1.34
CA LEU A 11 -39.05 -27.30 -2.49
C LEU A 11 -38.30 -25.96 -2.61
N GLY A 12 -38.76 -24.89 -1.95
CA GLY A 12 -38.14 -23.56 -1.99
C GLY A 12 -36.98 -23.34 -1.02
N SER A 13 -36.66 -24.30 -0.14
CA SER A 13 -35.67 -24.12 0.93
C SER A 13 -34.25 -24.58 0.57
N LEU A 14 -34.00 -24.98 -0.69
CA LEU A 14 -32.71 -25.52 -1.15
C LEU A 14 -31.78 -24.50 -1.82
N LEU A 15 -32.08 -23.20 -1.74
CA LEU A 15 -31.29 -22.13 -2.34
C LEU A 15 -30.92 -21.08 -1.28
N ALA A 16 -29.80 -21.32 -0.58
CA ALA A 16 -28.82 -20.29 -0.17
C ALA A 16 -27.99 -20.75 1.04
N VAL A 17 -27.03 -21.67 0.82
CA VAL A 17 -25.84 -21.73 1.67
C VAL A 17 -24.62 -21.73 0.75
N HIS A 18 -24.35 -20.59 0.11
CA HIS A 18 -23.02 -20.31 -0.39
C HIS A 18 -22.17 -19.84 0.80
N ALA A 19 -21.79 -20.79 1.66
CA ALA A 19 -20.63 -20.56 2.51
C ALA A 19 -19.44 -20.41 1.57
N PHE A 20 -18.80 -19.25 1.52
CA PHE A 20 -17.48 -19.09 0.91
C PHE A 20 -16.48 -19.91 1.74
N ALA A 21 -16.51 -21.22 1.57
CA ALA A 21 -15.50 -22.11 2.10
C ALA A 21 -14.22 -21.82 1.34
N GLN A 22 -13.16 -21.51 2.08
CA GLN A 22 -11.83 -21.39 1.50
C GLN A 22 -11.49 -22.66 0.75
N THR A 23 -10.88 -22.50 -0.42
CA THR A 23 -10.54 -23.67 -1.22
C THR A 23 -9.52 -24.51 -0.46
N SER A 24 -9.69 -25.83 -0.48
CA SER A 24 -8.73 -26.77 0.13
C SER A 24 -7.32 -26.61 -0.46
N ILE A 25 -7.21 -25.99 -1.64
CA ILE A 25 -5.98 -25.62 -2.34
C ILE A 25 -5.26 -24.47 -1.62
N ASP A 26 -5.96 -23.40 -1.23
CA ASP A 26 -5.36 -22.26 -0.51
C ASP A 26 -4.71 -22.72 0.80
N LEU A 27 -5.39 -23.57 1.58
CA LEU A 27 -4.86 -24.07 2.84
C LEU A 27 -3.61 -24.96 2.64
N ARG A 28 -3.59 -25.81 1.60
CA ARG A 28 -2.43 -26.64 1.28
C ARG A 28 -1.24 -25.78 0.85
N THR A 29 -1.47 -24.77 0.01
CA THR A 29 -0.44 -23.82 -0.42
C THR A 29 0.11 -23.02 0.76
N ALA A 30 -0.75 -22.52 1.65
CA ALA A 30 -0.32 -21.80 2.85
C ALA A 30 0.49 -22.68 3.79
N GLN A 31 0.14 -23.96 3.94
CA GLN A 31 0.95 -24.90 4.72
C GLN A 31 2.32 -25.14 4.11
N ALA A 32 2.43 -25.21 2.78
CA ALA A 32 3.71 -25.35 2.09
C ALA A 32 4.57 -24.09 2.29
N ARG A 33 4.00 -22.90 2.10
CA ARG A 33 4.67 -21.61 2.37
C ARG A 33 5.12 -21.49 3.81
N TYR A 34 4.26 -21.83 4.78
CA TYR A 34 4.63 -21.86 6.19
C TYR A 34 5.87 -22.70 6.47
N LYS A 35 6.00 -23.90 5.87
CA LYS A 35 7.19 -24.74 6.04
C LYS A 35 8.45 -24.07 5.47
N GLN A 36 8.32 -23.42 4.31
CA GLN A 36 9.40 -22.67 3.69
C GLN A 36 9.82 -21.47 4.55
N ASP A 37 8.86 -20.69 5.05
CA ASP A 37 9.12 -19.53 5.91
C ASP A 37 9.82 -19.96 7.20
N VAL A 38 9.37 -21.04 7.84
CA VAL A 38 10.03 -21.61 9.03
C VAL A 38 11.47 -22.03 8.73
N ALA A 39 11.73 -22.63 7.56
CA ALA A 39 13.10 -22.96 7.14
C ALA A 39 13.96 -21.70 6.94
N ASN A 40 13.40 -20.63 6.35
CA ASN A 40 14.07 -19.34 6.17
C ASN A 40 14.32 -18.61 7.51
N CYS A 41 13.45 -18.79 8.50
CA CYS A 41 13.66 -18.23 9.83
C CYS A 41 14.89 -18.80 10.55
N ALA A 42 15.37 -19.99 10.14
CA ALA A 42 16.58 -20.59 10.68
C ALA A 42 17.87 -20.01 10.07
N THR A 43 17.80 -19.46 8.85
CA THR A 43 18.96 -18.91 8.12
C THR A 43 19.16 -17.41 8.33
N THR A 44 18.17 -16.71 8.90
CA THR A 44 18.20 -15.25 9.05
C THR A 44 18.66 -14.85 10.47
N ASN A 45 19.89 -14.33 10.61
CA ASN A 45 20.46 -13.82 11.87
C ASN A 45 20.08 -12.32 12.02
N PRO A 46 19.55 -11.77 13.14
CA PRO A 46 19.78 -12.07 14.57
C PRO A 46 18.63 -12.86 15.25
N VAL A 47 18.90 -13.42 16.45
CA VAL A 47 17.95 -14.17 17.31
C VAL A 47 16.60 -13.43 17.55
N ALA A 48 16.62 -12.09 17.60
CA ALA A 48 15.40 -11.29 17.69
C ALA A 48 14.51 -11.38 16.43
N ASN A 49 15.13 -11.44 15.25
CA ASN A 49 14.44 -11.60 13.98
C ASN A 49 13.87 -13.02 13.82
N SER A 50 14.55 -14.05 14.34
CA SER A 50 14.03 -15.43 14.27
C SER A 50 12.69 -15.61 15.02
N ARG A 51 12.53 -15.03 16.23
CA ARG A 51 11.23 -15.07 16.94
C ARG A 51 10.12 -14.33 16.20
N ASN A 52 10.41 -13.15 15.66
CA ASN A 52 9.44 -12.38 14.88
C ASN A 52 9.08 -13.08 13.56
N CYS A 53 10.08 -13.59 12.84
CA CYS A 53 9.90 -14.41 11.64
C CYS A 53 8.97 -15.61 11.92
N MET A 54 9.23 -16.37 12.99
CA MET A 54 8.38 -17.49 13.37
C MET A 54 6.97 -17.06 13.78
N LYS A 55 6.80 -15.85 14.33
CA LYS A 55 5.49 -15.28 14.64
C LYS A 55 4.76 -14.87 13.37
N GLU A 56 5.44 -14.23 12.43
CA GLU A 56 4.90 -13.81 11.13
C GLU A 56 4.45 -15.02 10.30
N ALA A 57 5.28 -16.06 10.19
CA ALA A 57 4.93 -17.30 9.49
C ALA A 57 3.67 -17.96 10.07
N ARG A 58 3.55 -18.02 11.41
CA ARG A 58 2.35 -18.57 12.07
C ARG A 58 1.12 -17.69 11.83
N ASN A 59 1.28 -16.38 11.90
CA ASN A 59 0.19 -15.44 11.67
C ASN A 59 -0.31 -15.51 10.23
N ALA A 60 0.59 -15.59 9.24
CA ALA A 60 0.23 -15.75 7.84
C ALA A 60 -0.65 -17.00 7.63
N LEU A 61 -0.21 -18.16 8.14
CA LEU A 61 -1.01 -19.39 8.09
C LEU A 61 -2.35 -19.26 8.85
N ALA A 62 -2.37 -18.56 9.99
CA ALA A 62 -3.58 -18.36 10.78
C ALA A 62 -4.61 -17.50 10.03
N GLU A 63 -4.18 -16.44 9.34
CA GLU A 63 -5.08 -15.60 8.54
C GLU A 63 -5.65 -16.36 7.34
N VAL A 64 -4.86 -17.24 6.72
CA VAL A 64 -5.37 -18.18 5.71
C VAL A 64 -6.28 -19.24 6.34
N ARG A 65 -6.13 -19.65 7.59
CA ARG A 65 -7.11 -20.55 8.23
C ARG A 65 -8.43 -19.86 8.60
N ARG A 66 -8.41 -18.52 8.74
CA ARG A 66 -9.54 -17.71 9.19
C ARG A 66 -10.39 -17.13 8.05
N GLY A 67 -10.09 -17.42 6.79
CA GLY A 67 -10.81 -16.76 5.68
C GLY A 67 -10.33 -15.35 5.35
N ARG A 68 -9.32 -14.83 6.04
CA ARG A 68 -8.92 -13.41 5.95
C ARG A 68 -7.79 -13.15 4.98
N MET A 69 -7.10 -14.21 4.57
CA MET A 69 -6.08 -14.20 3.52
C MET A 69 -6.32 -15.39 2.59
N SER A 70 -6.19 -15.18 1.29
CA SER A 70 -6.15 -16.25 0.30
C SER A 70 -4.70 -16.40 -0.18
N GLU A 71 -4.30 -17.58 -0.64
CA GLU A 71 -3.02 -17.74 -1.33
C GLU A 71 -3.16 -17.52 -2.84
N SER A 72 -4.40 -17.33 -3.32
CA SER A 72 -4.72 -17.13 -4.73
C SER A 72 -4.63 -15.66 -5.18
N TRP A 73 -4.11 -14.74 -4.35
CA TRP A 73 -3.86 -13.36 -4.80
C TRP A 73 -2.95 -13.40 -6.02
N LYS A 74 -3.40 -12.76 -7.09
CA LYS A 74 -2.68 -12.72 -8.35
C LYS A 74 -1.81 -11.46 -8.42
N THR A 75 -0.80 -11.47 -9.27
CA THR A 75 0.03 -10.28 -9.56
C THR A 75 -0.82 -9.04 -9.88
N SER A 76 -1.95 -9.23 -10.55
CA SER A 76 -2.92 -8.17 -10.86
C SER A 76 -3.50 -7.48 -9.61
N ASP A 77 -3.68 -8.21 -8.50
CA ASP A 77 -4.24 -7.63 -7.27
C ASP A 77 -3.21 -6.73 -6.57
N TYR A 78 -1.93 -7.13 -6.59
CA TYR A 78 -0.84 -6.32 -6.05
C TYR A 78 -0.62 -5.04 -6.86
N GLU A 79 -0.69 -5.14 -8.20
CA GLU A 79 -0.61 -4.00 -9.09
C GLU A 79 -1.77 -3.03 -8.86
N LYS A 80 -3.00 -3.54 -8.78
CA LYS A 80 -4.18 -2.72 -8.46
C LYS A 80 -3.99 -1.96 -7.15
N ASN A 81 -3.55 -2.64 -6.08
CA ASN A 81 -3.29 -2.01 -4.79
C ASN A 81 -2.15 -0.99 -4.86
N ALA A 82 -1.16 -1.21 -5.72
CA ALA A 82 -0.09 -0.25 -5.95
C ALA A 82 -0.61 1.04 -6.60
N LEU A 83 -1.47 0.92 -7.61
CA LEU A 83 -2.09 2.04 -8.30
C LEU A 83 -3.10 2.78 -7.42
N LEU A 84 -3.84 2.07 -6.55
CA LEU A 84 -4.75 2.70 -5.59
C LEU A 84 -4.04 3.73 -4.67
N ARG A 85 -2.76 3.53 -4.37
CA ARG A 85 -1.98 4.51 -3.58
C ARG A 85 -1.79 5.84 -4.31
N CYS A 86 -1.86 5.85 -5.64
CA CYS A 86 -1.74 7.07 -6.43
C CYS A 86 -3.01 7.93 -6.44
N GLU A 87 -4.16 7.39 -5.99
CA GLU A 87 -5.46 8.07 -6.05
C GLU A 87 -5.55 9.33 -5.16
N VAL A 88 -4.66 9.49 -4.19
CA VAL A 88 -4.56 10.72 -3.37
C VAL A 88 -4.10 11.93 -4.19
N HIS A 89 -3.36 11.70 -5.28
CA HIS A 89 -2.83 12.74 -6.14
C HIS A 89 -3.86 13.20 -7.19
N LYS A 90 -3.65 14.39 -7.76
CA LYS A 90 -4.50 14.97 -8.80
C LYS A 90 -3.65 15.49 -9.96
N GLY A 91 -4.26 15.65 -11.14
CA GLY A 91 -3.59 16.21 -12.32
C GLY A 91 -2.29 15.49 -12.66
N GLU A 92 -1.23 16.26 -12.92
CA GLU A 92 0.09 15.75 -13.33
C GLU A 92 0.71 14.80 -12.29
N ASP A 93 0.54 15.08 -11.00
CA ASP A 93 1.09 14.25 -9.92
C ASP A 93 0.51 12.83 -9.94
N LYS A 94 -0.77 12.68 -10.29
CA LYS A 94 -1.43 11.38 -10.40
C LYS A 94 -0.85 10.59 -11.57
N SER A 95 -0.73 11.20 -12.74
CA SER A 95 -0.09 10.57 -13.90
C SER A 95 1.38 10.22 -13.64
N ALA A 96 2.13 11.10 -12.96
CA ALA A 96 3.53 10.85 -12.62
C ALA A 96 3.69 9.72 -11.58
N CYS A 97 2.76 9.60 -10.63
CA CYS A 97 2.71 8.47 -9.70
C CYS A 97 2.48 7.15 -10.45
N PHE A 98 1.48 7.10 -11.35
CA PHE A 98 1.21 5.91 -12.15
C PHE A 98 2.41 5.52 -13.02
N ALA A 99 3.03 6.48 -13.70
CA ALA A 99 4.22 6.27 -14.49
C ALA A 99 5.34 5.60 -13.68
N ARG A 100 5.64 6.11 -12.48
CA ARG A 100 6.63 5.51 -11.58
C ARG A 100 6.25 4.10 -11.12
N ILE A 101 4.97 3.88 -10.78
CA ILE A 101 4.50 2.55 -10.34
C ILE A 101 4.59 1.51 -11.48
N HIS A 102 4.30 1.91 -12.71
CA HIS A 102 4.49 1.08 -13.91
C HIS A 102 5.96 0.91 -14.33
N GLY A 103 6.90 1.46 -13.56
CA GLY A 103 8.33 1.28 -13.79
C GLY A 103 8.93 2.21 -14.84
N GLN A 104 8.25 3.32 -15.17
CA GLN A 104 8.87 4.37 -15.96
C GLN A 104 9.88 5.11 -15.09
N GLY A 105 11.14 5.18 -15.56
CA GLY A 105 12.25 5.81 -14.86
C GLY A 105 13.18 4.82 -14.17
N LYS A 106 13.81 5.25 -13.09
CA LYS A 106 14.82 4.48 -12.34
C LYS A 106 14.20 3.84 -11.11
N ILE A 107 14.58 2.59 -10.84
CA ILE A 107 14.21 1.84 -9.64
C ILE A 107 15.49 1.43 -8.93
N ASP A 108 15.63 1.83 -7.67
CA ASP A 108 16.79 1.50 -6.84
C ASP A 108 16.37 0.93 -5.47
N GLY A 109 17.24 0.14 -4.86
CA GLY A 109 17.03 -0.42 -3.52
C GLY A 109 16.42 -1.84 -3.53
N SER A 110 16.04 -2.30 -2.34
CA SER A 110 15.42 -3.62 -2.15
C SER A 110 14.58 -3.64 -0.88
N VAL A 111 13.63 -4.57 -0.81
CA VAL A 111 12.83 -4.79 0.41
C VAL A 111 13.72 -5.14 1.59
N ALA A 112 14.71 -6.02 1.39
CA ALA A 112 15.68 -6.38 2.44
C ALA A 112 16.55 -5.19 2.88
N GLY A 113 16.87 -4.28 1.95
CA GLY A 113 17.63 -3.05 2.21
C GLY A 113 16.80 -1.89 2.78
N GLY A 114 15.52 -2.10 3.12
CA GLY A 114 14.68 -1.11 3.78
C GLY A 114 13.75 -0.31 2.86
N GLY A 115 13.77 -0.54 1.55
CA GLY A 115 12.84 0.12 0.64
C GLY A 115 13.24 0.08 -0.83
N ILE A 116 12.26 0.39 -1.69
CA ILE A 116 12.44 0.57 -3.13
C ILE A 116 12.10 2.01 -3.47
N LEU A 117 13.08 2.76 -4.00
CA LEU A 117 12.90 4.11 -4.52
C LEU A 117 12.54 4.05 -6.00
N ARG A 118 11.58 4.89 -6.41
CA ARG A 118 11.15 5.06 -7.80
C ARG A 118 11.25 6.51 -8.18
N GLU A 119 12.03 6.80 -9.21
CA GLU A 119 12.31 8.15 -9.66
C GLU A 119 12.02 8.29 -11.15
N LEU A 120 11.31 9.36 -11.51
CA LEU A 120 11.03 9.73 -12.89
C LEU A 120 11.24 11.24 -13.04
N THR A 121 12.12 11.61 -13.97
CA THR A 121 12.41 13.02 -14.29
C THR A 121 11.72 13.37 -15.59
N THR A 122 10.80 14.33 -15.53
CA THR A 122 10.08 14.84 -16.70
C THR A 122 10.53 16.28 -16.97
N THR A 123 10.94 16.57 -18.20
CA THR A 123 11.24 17.93 -18.65
C THR A 123 10.08 18.46 -19.47
N SER A 124 9.51 19.59 -19.05
CA SER A 124 8.49 20.32 -19.79
C SER A 124 9.04 21.64 -20.31
N ILE A 125 8.78 21.93 -21.58
CA ILE A 125 9.09 23.23 -22.18
C ILE A 125 7.93 24.15 -21.88
N VAL A 126 8.10 25.04 -20.89
CA VAL A 126 7.12 26.09 -20.63
C VAL A 126 7.35 27.20 -21.65
N ASN A 127 6.53 27.22 -22.70
CA ASN A 127 6.47 28.37 -23.61
C ASN A 127 5.72 29.51 -22.90
N THR A 128 6.41 30.25 -22.05
CA THR A 128 5.87 31.50 -21.51
C THR A 128 6.03 32.59 -22.57
N PRO A 129 4.94 33.29 -22.99
CA PRO A 129 5.07 34.56 -23.69
C PRO A 129 6.00 35.50 -22.90
N PRO A 130 6.76 36.41 -23.51
CA PRO A 130 7.64 37.32 -22.79
C PRO A 130 6.85 38.08 -21.73
N GLN A 131 6.96 37.64 -20.48
CA GLN A 131 6.34 38.28 -19.34
C GLN A 131 7.11 39.60 -19.16
N PRO A 132 6.45 40.77 -19.07
CA PRO A 132 7.11 41.99 -18.66
C PRO A 132 7.86 41.70 -17.37
N ALA A 133 9.14 42.06 -17.33
CA ALA A 133 10.02 41.71 -16.23
C ALA A 133 9.31 41.97 -14.89
N PRO A 134 9.12 40.96 -14.03
CA PRO A 134 8.58 41.21 -12.71
C PRO A 134 9.50 42.21 -12.00
N PRO A 135 8.96 43.16 -11.21
CA PRO A 135 9.80 44.02 -10.40
C PRO A 135 10.73 43.14 -9.57
N ILE A 136 11.99 43.56 -9.44
CA ILE A 136 13.02 42.88 -8.64
C ILE A 136 12.53 42.86 -7.19
N VAL A 137 11.77 41.85 -6.81
CA VAL A 137 11.56 41.51 -5.42
C VAL A 137 12.83 40.82 -5.00
N LYS A 138 13.66 41.52 -4.23
CA LYS A 138 14.82 40.91 -3.57
C LYS A 138 14.30 39.65 -2.87
N LYS A 139 14.79 38.48 -3.27
CA LYS A 139 14.54 37.23 -2.57
C LYS A 139 15.22 37.37 -1.21
N THR A 140 14.53 37.95 -0.23
CA THR A 140 14.93 37.84 1.17
C THR A 140 14.98 36.35 1.44
N SER A 141 16.18 35.90 1.83
CA SER A 141 16.51 34.53 2.19
C SER A 141 15.29 33.78 2.69
N GLU A 142 14.87 32.79 1.92
CA GLU A 142 13.93 31.76 2.34
C GLU A 142 14.42 31.26 3.70
N THR A 143 13.78 31.77 4.76
CA THR A 143 14.26 31.60 6.11
C THR A 143 14.11 30.11 6.38
N SER A 144 15.26 29.47 6.58
CA SER A 144 15.40 28.04 6.84
C SER A 144 14.27 27.57 7.74
N ARG A 145 13.34 26.78 7.19
CA ARG A 145 12.38 26.02 7.99
C ARG A 145 13.23 25.15 8.94
N PRO A 146 13.16 25.33 10.27
CA PRO A 146 13.95 24.51 11.17
C PRO A 146 13.43 23.07 11.09
N SER A 147 14.24 22.19 10.53
CA SER A 147 14.00 20.75 10.49
C SER A 147 14.27 20.18 11.88
N GLY A 148 13.27 20.22 12.75
CA GLY A 148 13.35 19.54 14.05
C GLY A 148 12.41 20.09 15.11
N LEU A 149 11.53 19.23 15.61
CA LEU A 149 10.95 19.31 16.95
C LEU A 149 10.16 20.61 17.29
N MET A 150 9.12 20.93 16.54
CA MET A 150 8.17 22.01 16.88
C MET A 150 6.77 21.46 17.17
N SER A 151 6.57 20.74 18.28
CA SER A 151 5.22 20.39 18.74
C SER A 151 4.50 21.55 19.44
N ASN A 152 5.22 22.59 19.87
CA ASN A 152 4.69 23.69 20.71
C ASN A 152 4.80 25.08 20.06
N CYS A 153 5.02 25.15 18.75
CA CYS A 153 5.12 26.43 18.04
C CYS A 153 4.01 26.56 17.00
N HIS A 154 3.44 27.76 16.90
CA HIS A 154 2.49 28.10 15.85
C HIS A 154 2.98 29.32 15.07
N TRP A 155 2.55 29.39 13.81
CA TRP A 155 2.91 30.47 12.92
C TRP A 155 2.01 31.69 13.16
N VAL A 156 2.61 32.88 13.29
CA VAL A 156 1.92 34.18 13.37
C VAL A 156 2.36 35.03 12.16
N PRO A 157 1.45 35.40 11.26
CA PRO A 157 1.76 36.30 10.15
C PRO A 157 2.26 37.67 10.67
N PRO A 158 3.19 38.36 9.98
CA PRO A 158 3.69 38.06 8.63
C PRO A 158 4.97 37.20 8.57
N MET A 159 5.78 37.07 9.63
CA MET A 159 7.03 36.28 9.59
C MET A 159 7.51 35.77 10.96
N GLU A 160 6.64 35.51 11.94
CA GLU A 160 7.10 35.09 13.28
C GLU A 160 6.58 33.71 13.69
N TRP A 161 7.48 32.85 14.15
CA TRP A 161 7.13 31.60 14.84
C TRP A 161 7.07 31.88 16.34
N VAL A 162 5.89 31.72 16.94
CA VAL A 162 5.73 31.85 18.39
C VAL A 162 5.71 30.46 19.00
N CYS A 163 6.66 30.18 19.88
CA CYS A 163 6.74 28.94 20.65
C CYS A 163 6.28 29.18 22.09
N LYS A 164 5.51 28.25 22.65
CA LYS A 164 5.20 28.20 24.08
C LYS A 164 6.28 27.48 24.87
#